data_AF-A0A145WRZ1-F1
#
_entry.id   AF-A0A145WRZ1-F1
#
_cell.length_a   1.000
_cell.length_b   1.000
_cell.length_c   1.000
_cell.angle_alpha   90.00
_cell.angle_beta   90.00
_cell.angle_gamma   90.00
#
_symmetry.space_group_name_H-M   'P 1'
#
loop_
_entity.id
_entity.type
_entity.pdbx_description
1 polymer ?
#
loop_
_entity_poly.entity_id
_entity_poly.type
_entity_poly.pdbx_seq_one_letter_code
_entity_poly.pdbx_strand_id
1 'polypeptide(L)'
;MNIEQLTQIFIGPRAQKYMTSWANQTYRFCWAGLFFGLFWLLYRKMYMFAFYTLLISMAWVFVFYVLGIPLIYAAALNVLISLGLSVFGDSFYRSFVNEKVKAFQANPRDGLEILRLS
;
A
#
# COMPACT_ATOMS: atom_id res chain seq x y z
N MET A 1 -5.43 -24.48 7.82
CA MET A 1 -6.10 -23.19 8.13
C MET A 1 -6.57 -22.56 6.82
N ASN A 2 -7.81 -22.07 6.73
CA ASN A 2 -8.36 -21.58 5.47
C ASN A 2 -7.84 -20.15 5.15
N ILE A 3 -7.80 -19.74 3.87
CA ILE A 3 -7.25 -18.43 3.42
C ILE A 3 -7.98 -17.27 4.10
N GLU A 4 -9.30 -17.40 4.28
CA GLU A 4 -10.14 -16.39 4.93
C GLU A 4 -9.76 -16.20 6.41
N GLN A 5 -9.47 -17.30 7.12
CA GLN A 5 -9.04 -17.24 8.51
C GLN A 5 -7.67 -16.58 8.65
N LEU A 6 -6.72 -16.89 7.75
CA LEU A 6 -5.39 -16.26 7.73
C LEU A 6 -5.49 -14.76 7.44
N THR A 7 -6.35 -14.39 6.51
CA THR A 7 -6.64 -12.98 6.18
C THR A 7 -7.26 -12.25 7.37
N GLN A 8 -8.16 -12.90 8.11
CA GLN A 8 -8.74 -12.35 9.33
C GLN A 8 -7.71 -12.12 10.44
N ILE A 9 -6.78 -13.06 10.66
CA ILE A 9 -5.71 -12.85 11.66
C ILE A 9 -4.79 -11.70 11.23
N PHE A 10 -4.42 -11.62 9.95
CA PHE A 10 -3.49 -10.59 9.45
C PHE A 10 -4.09 -9.17 9.45
N ILE A 11 -5.35 -9.02 9.02
CA ILE A 11 -6.00 -7.69 8.94
C ILE A 11 -6.69 -7.31 10.27
N GLY A 12 -7.05 -8.30 11.09
CA GLY A 12 -7.77 -8.12 12.34
C GLY A 12 -9.30 -7.94 12.15
N PRO A 13 -9.99 -7.31 13.11
CA PRO A 13 -11.47 -7.30 13.17
C PRO A 13 -12.16 -6.62 11.99
N ARG A 14 -11.44 -5.83 11.19
CA ARG A 14 -11.96 -5.16 9.99
C ARG A 14 -11.86 -6.03 8.73
N ALA A 15 -11.26 -7.22 8.80
CA ALA A 15 -11.02 -8.11 7.66
C ALA A 15 -12.28 -8.41 6.85
N GLN A 16 -13.40 -8.69 7.51
CA GLN A 16 -14.66 -9.03 6.83
C GLN A 16 -15.10 -7.93 5.87
N LYS A 17 -14.98 -6.66 6.29
CA LYS A 17 -15.34 -5.49 5.46
C LYS A 17 -14.45 -5.39 4.22
N TYR A 18 -13.17 -5.73 4.33
CA TYR A 18 -12.24 -5.75 3.21
C TYR A 18 -12.55 -6.92 2.27
N MET A 19 -12.78 -8.12 2.80
CA MET A 19 -13.08 -9.31 2.00
C MET A 19 -14.37 -9.15 1.19
N THR A 20 -15.45 -8.63 1.79
CA THR A 20 -16.69 -8.32 1.05
C THR A 20 -16.47 -7.23 0.00
N SER A 21 -15.63 -6.23 0.31
CA SER A 21 -15.31 -5.15 -0.65
C SER A 21 -14.54 -5.69 -1.86
N TRP A 22 -13.54 -6.54 -1.63
CA TRP A 22 -12.70 -7.11 -2.68
C TRP A 22 -13.40 -8.14 -3.57
N ALA A 23 -14.45 -8.78 -3.05
CA ALA A 23 -15.30 -9.66 -3.83
C ALA A 23 -16.15 -8.89 -4.86
N ASN A 24 -16.58 -7.67 -4.50
CA ASN A 24 -17.53 -6.89 -5.31
C ASN A 24 -16.86 -5.79 -6.16
N GLN A 25 -15.70 -5.26 -5.75
CA GLN A 25 -15.02 -4.16 -6.44
C GLN A 25 -13.50 -4.31 -6.41
N THR A 26 -12.88 -4.15 -7.58
CA THR A 26 -11.41 -4.26 -7.74
C THR A 26 -10.67 -2.97 -7.36
N TYR A 27 -11.33 -1.82 -7.48
CA TYR A 27 -10.75 -0.51 -7.19
C TYR A 27 -11.66 0.26 -6.25
N ARG A 28 -11.08 0.83 -5.21
CA ARG A 28 -11.82 1.62 -4.24
C ARG A 28 -10.99 2.83 -3.84
N PHE A 29 -11.59 4.00 -3.98
CA PHE A 29 -10.97 5.24 -3.57
C PHE A 29 -10.73 5.26 -2.07
N CYS A 30 -9.48 5.45 -1.68
CA CYS A 30 -9.04 5.52 -0.29
C CYS A 30 -8.60 6.94 0.04
N TRP A 31 -9.48 7.69 0.71
CA TRP A 31 -9.18 9.04 1.20
C TRP A 31 -7.86 9.16 1.97
N ALA A 32 -7.46 8.10 2.67
CA ALA A 32 -6.20 8.09 3.39
C ALA A 32 -4.97 8.00 2.46
N GLY A 33 -5.08 7.36 1.29
CA GLY A 33 -4.03 7.39 0.27
C GLY A 33 -3.85 8.77 -0.36
N LEU A 34 -4.92 9.57 -0.45
CA LEU A 34 -4.84 10.94 -0.96
C LEU A 34 -4.15 11.90 0.02
N PHE A 35 -4.62 11.95 1.26
CA PHE A 35 -4.15 12.93 2.24
C PHE A 35 -2.88 12.48 2.98
N PHE A 36 -2.69 11.17 3.12
CA PHE A 36 -1.59 10.59 3.89
C PHE A 36 -0.68 9.69 3.04
N GLY A 37 -0.71 9.77 1.70
CA GLY A 37 0.03 8.91 0.74
C GLY A 37 1.16 8.03 1.31
N LEU A 38 2.34 8.62 1.55
CA LEU A 38 3.50 7.88 2.08
C LEU A 38 3.24 7.34 3.51
N PHE A 39 2.68 8.14 4.40
CA PHE A 39 2.35 7.74 5.78
C PHE A 39 1.34 6.59 5.82
N TRP A 40 0.41 6.54 4.87
CA TRP A 40 -0.57 5.48 4.75
C TRP A 40 0.06 4.16 4.34
N LEU A 41 1.01 4.19 3.40
CA LEU A 41 1.81 3.01 3.02
C LEU A 41 2.64 2.50 4.21
N LEU A 42 3.28 3.41 4.96
CA LEU A 42 4.06 3.06 6.15
C LEU A 42 3.19 2.48 7.26
N TYR A 43 2.02 3.07 7.52
CA TYR A 43 1.06 2.57 8.51
C TYR A 43 0.60 1.13 8.19
N ARG A 44 0.37 0.82 6.91
CA ARG A 44 0.03 -0.54 6.45
C ARG A 44 1.22 -1.46 6.26
N LYS A 45 2.42 -1.04 6.67
CA LYS A 45 3.66 -1.81 6.59
C LYS A 45 4.04 -2.19 5.14
N MET A 46 3.55 -1.42 4.17
CA MET A 46 3.90 -1.57 2.75
C MET A 46 5.22 -0.83 2.47
N TYR A 47 6.29 -1.20 3.21
CA TYR A 47 7.56 -0.47 3.23
C TYR A 47 8.23 -0.38 1.86
N MET A 48 8.12 -1.42 1.05
CA MET A 48 8.71 -1.44 -0.28
C MET A 48 8.01 -0.45 -1.22
N PHE A 49 6.68 -0.38 -1.17
CA PHE A 49 5.92 0.63 -1.92
C PHE A 49 6.23 2.05 -1.39
N ALA A 50 6.30 2.23 -0.08
CA ALA A 50 6.69 3.50 0.52
C ALA A 50 8.08 3.96 0.05
N PHE A 51 9.04 3.03 0.00
CA PHE A 51 10.39 3.30 -0.50
C PHE A 51 10.39 3.74 -1.96
N TYR A 52 9.68 3.02 -2.84
CA TYR A 52 9.56 3.42 -4.25
C TYR A 52 8.89 4.79 -4.41
N THR A 53 7.82 5.05 -3.68
CA THR A 53 7.16 6.37 -3.70
C THR A 53 8.13 7.46 -3.30
N LEU A 54 8.86 7.28 -2.18
CA LEU A 54 9.84 8.26 -1.72
C LEU A 54 10.98 8.48 -2.72
N LEU A 55 11.52 7.40 -3.27
CA LEU A 55 12.60 7.45 -4.26
C LEU A 55 12.18 8.21 -5.52
N ILE A 56 10.98 7.91 -6.05
CA ILE A 56 10.41 8.60 -7.22
C ILE A 56 10.17 10.08 -6.91
N SER A 57 9.60 10.39 -5.74
CA SER A 57 9.39 11.78 -5.31
C SER A 57 10.69 12.57 -5.21
N MET A 58 11.74 11.99 -4.62
CA MET A 58 13.06 12.61 -4.51
C MET A 58 13.72 12.78 -5.89
N ALA A 59 13.63 11.77 -6.76
CA ALA A 59 14.15 11.85 -8.12
C ALA A 59 13.51 13.00 -8.89
N TRP A 60 12.18 13.18 -8.80
CA TRP A 60 11.50 14.29 -9.44
C TRP A 60 11.94 15.65 -8.90
N VAL A 61 12.04 15.81 -7.58
CA VAL A 61 12.53 17.07 -6.98
C VAL A 61 13.94 17.39 -7.48
N PHE A 62 14.83 16.39 -7.54
CA PHE A 62 16.18 16.55 -8.04
C PHE A 62 16.22 16.96 -9.53
N VAL A 63 15.46 16.27 -10.39
CA VAL A 63 15.36 16.60 -11.83
C VAL A 63 14.87 18.02 -12.03
N PHE A 64 13.83 18.44 -11.32
CA PHE A 64 13.27 19.80 -11.45
C PHE A 64 14.26 20.86 -10.96
N TYR A 65 14.97 20.58 -9.87
CA TYR A 65 16.02 21.45 -9.35
C TYR A 65 17.15 21.66 -10.36
N VAL A 66 17.67 20.57 -10.96
CA VAL A 66 18.77 20.63 -11.95
C VAL A 66 18.34 21.35 -13.23
N LEU A 67 17.09 21.18 -13.65
CA LEU A 67 16.54 21.83 -14.85
C LEU A 67 16.07 23.28 -14.61
N GLY A 68 16.17 23.80 -13.38
CA GLY A 68 15.69 25.13 -13.02
C GLY A 68 14.16 25.29 -13.13
N ILE A 69 13.42 24.18 -13.16
CA ILE A 69 11.96 24.19 -13.24
C ILE A 69 11.40 24.51 -11.85
N PRO A 70 10.40 25.41 -11.73
CA PRO A 70 9.78 25.72 -10.45
C PRO A 70 9.29 24.47 -9.71
N LEU A 71 9.68 24.34 -8.43
CA LEU A 71 9.33 23.17 -7.59
C LEU A 71 7.82 22.98 -7.38
N ILE A 72 7.00 23.99 -7.66
CA ILE A 72 5.53 23.90 -7.65
C ILE A 72 5.02 22.78 -8.58
N TYR A 73 5.69 22.54 -9.70
CA TYR A 73 5.32 21.49 -10.64
C TYR A 73 5.69 20.09 -10.12
N ALA A 74 6.80 19.96 -9.38
CA ALA A 74 7.14 18.73 -8.68
C ALA A 74 6.13 18.43 -7.54
N ALA A 75 5.61 19.46 -6.87
CA ALA A 75 4.53 19.30 -5.90
C ALA A 75 3.23 18.81 -6.57
N ALA A 76 2.86 19.37 -7.74
CA ALA A 76 1.71 18.91 -8.51
C ALA A 76 1.82 17.43 -8.93
N LEU A 77 3.01 16.99 -9.36
CA LEU A 77 3.28 15.57 -9.65
C LEU A 77 3.10 14.68 -8.41
N ASN A 78 3.55 15.13 -7.22
CA ASN A 78 3.33 14.39 -5.98
C ASN A 78 1.84 14.25 -5.64
N VAL A 79 1.02 15.28 -5.90
CA VAL A 79 -0.45 15.18 -5.74
C VAL A 79 -1.03 14.12 -6.68
N LEU A 80 -0.57 14.07 -7.93
CA LEU A 80 -1.00 13.02 -8.87
C LEU A 80 -0.60 11.61 -8.41
N ILE A 81 0.61 11.46 -7.84
CA ILE A 81 1.05 10.19 -7.24
C ILE A 81 0.13 9.81 -6.07
N SER A 82 -0.20 10.74 -5.17
CA SER A 82 -1.13 10.50 -4.06
C SER A 82 -2.55 10.17 -4.52
N LEU A 83 -3.03 10.78 -5.61
CA LEU A 83 -4.29 10.41 -6.25
C LEU A 83 -4.25 8.98 -6.79
N GLY A 84 -3.15 8.60 -7.44
CA GLY A 84 -2.90 7.23 -7.88
C GLY A 84 -2.93 6.26 -6.69
N LEU A 85 -2.22 6.57 -5.61
CA LEU A 85 -2.24 5.77 -4.38
C LEU A 85 -3.64 5.70 -3.74
N SER A 86 -4.45 6.75 -3.85
CA SER A 86 -5.83 6.73 -3.38
C SER A 86 -6.71 5.74 -4.16
N VAL A 87 -6.59 5.71 -5.49
CA VAL A 87 -7.39 4.83 -6.35
C VAL A 87 -6.89 3.38 -6.32
N PHE A 88 -5.57 3.20 -6.42
CA PHE A 88 -4.94 1.88 -6.54
C PHE A 88 -4.51 1.28 -5.21
N GLY A 89 -4.50 2.06 -4.13
CA GLY A 89 -4.01 1.62 -2.82
C GLY A 89 -4.74 0.39 -2.29
N ASP A 90 -6.06 0.29 -2.48
CA ASP A 90 -6.83 -0.88 -2.04
C ASP A 90 -6.46 -2.15 -2.83
N SER A 91 -6.19 -2.00 -4.14
CA SER A 91 -5.74 -3.09 -5.00
C SER A 91 -4.32 -3.56 -4.64
N PHE A 92 -3.39 -2.63 -4.43
CA PHE A 92 -2.05 -2.97 -3.96
C PHE A 92 -2.07 -3.64 -2.59
N TYR A 93 -2.91 -3.15 -1.68
CA TYR A 93 -3.06 -3.75 -0.36
C TYR A 93 -3.64 -5.17 -0.44
N ARG A 94 -4.63 -5.41 -1.30
CA ARG A 94 -5.17 -6.76 -1.56
C ARG A 94 -4.09 -7.70 -2.07
N SER A 95 -3.31 -7.28 -3.06
CA SER A 95 -2.20 -8.09 -3.61
C SER A 95 -1.15 -8.38 -2.54
N PHE A 96 -0.79 -7.39 -1.73
CA PHE A 96 0.15 -7.55 -0.62
C PHE A 96 -0.34 -8.57 0.42
N VAL A 97 -1.60 -8.47 0.85
CA VAL A 97 -2.20 -9.43 1.80
C VAL A 97 -2.21 -10.83 1.19
N ASN A 98 -2.64 -10.96 -0.07
CA ASN A 98 -2.66 -12.25 -0.74
C ASN A 98 -1.28 -12.89 -0.85
N GLU A 99 -0.24 -12.12 -1.13
CA GLU A 99 1.14 -12.59 -1.17
C GLU A 99 1.60 -13.09 0.20
N LYS A 100 1.31 -12.33 1.27
CA LYS A 100 1.64 -12.73 2.65
C LYS A 100 0.89 -13.98 3.10
N VAL A 101 -0.39 -14.08 2.79
CA VAL A 101 -1.21 -15.25 3.15
C VAL A 101 -0.76 -16.49 2.37
N LYS A 102 -0.41 -16.34 1.09
CA LYS A 102 0.16 -17.45 0.28
C LYS A 102 1.53 -17.88 0.80
N ALA A 103 2.40 -16.93 1.16
CA ALA A 103 3.70 -17.24 1.75
C ALA A 103 3.54 -18.01 3.08
N PHE A 104 2.57 -17.63 3.91
CA PHE A 104 2.23 -18.37 5.14
C PHE A 104 1.78 -19.81 4.85
N GLN A 105 0.93 -20.00 3.82
CA GLN A 105 0.48 -21.35 3.44
C GLN A 105 1.61 -22.23 2.93
N ALA A 106 2.55 -21.65 2.17
CA ALA A 106 3.69 -22.37 1.65
C ALA A 106 4.72 -22.72 2.74
N ASN A 107 4.96 -21.80 3.69
CA ASN A 107 5.89 -22.02 4.79
C ASN A 107 5.37 -21.43 6.13
N PRO A 108 4.75 -22.25 7.00
CA PRO A 108 4.10 -21.79 8.23
C PRO A 108 5.07 -21.19 9.27
N ARG A 109 6.36 -21.59 9.25
CA ARG A 109 7.38 -21.08 10.19
C ARG A 109 7.69 -19.59 9.95
N ASP A 110 7.94 -19.22 8.70
CA ASP A 110 8.27 -17.83 8.32
C ASP A 110 7.02 -16.94 8.40
N GLY A 111 5.84 -17.52 8.12
CA GLY A 111 4.58 -16.83 8.20
C GLY A 111 4.18 -16.38 9.62
N LEU A 112 4.57 -17.13 10.66
CA LEU A 112 4.28 -16.78 12.06
C LEU A 112 5.07 -15.55 12.52
N GLU A 113 6.28 -15.34 12.03
CA GLU A 113 7.03 -14.09 12.28
C GLU A 113 6.32 -12.91 11.61
N ILE A 114 5.85 -13.09 10.38
CA ILE A 114 5.11 -12.04 9.65
C ILE A 114 3.81 -11.66 10.36
N LEU A 115 3.09 -12.63 10.96
CA LEU A 115 1.87 -12.39 11.75
C LEU A 115 2.15 -11.80 13.14
N ARG A 116 3.32 -12.08 13.75
CA ARG A 116 3.72 -11.42 15.01
C ARG A 116 4.18 -9.98 14.80
N LEU A 117 4.70 -9.69 13.61
CA LEU A 117 5.13 -8.36 13.21
C LEU A 117 3.99 -7.53 12.61
N SER A 118 2.81 -8.09 12.34
CA SER A 118 1.60 -7.41 11.84
C SER A 118 0.74 -6.85 12.96
#